data_AF-A0A954MPT4-F1
#
_entry.id   AF-A0A954MPT4-F1
#
_cell.length_a   1.000
_cell.length_b   1.000
_cell.length_c   1.000
_cell.angle_alpha   90.00
_cell.angle_beta   90.00
_cell.angle_gamma   90.00
#
_symmetry.space_group_name_H-M   'P 1'
#
loop_
_entity.id
_entity.type
_entity.pdbx_description
1 polymer ?
#
loop_
_entity_poly.entity_id
_entity_poly.type
_entity_poly.pdbx_seq_one_letter_code
_entity_poly.pdbx_strand_id
1 'polypeptide(L)'
;MQRLLSPVRRKVNALLLRGHGTEVDGMCRELFAHRKWLWTFLDEEGVEPTNNEAERSLRHAVIWRKLSFGTQSISGSRFVETLLSVITTCRQQQRDAWTYLTIAIETHFQHQPPPSLELFSKVVFS
;
A
#
# COMPACT_ATOMS: atom_id res chain seq x y z
N MET A 1 -3.79 -24.32 -11.73
CA MET A 1 -3.33 -24.03 -10.35
C MET A 1 -4.45 -24.13 -9.30
N GLN A 2 -5.59 -23.46 -9.47
CA GLN A 2 -6.68 -23.38 -8.46
C GLN A 2 -7.19 -24.74 -7.93
N ARG A 3 -7.40 -25.76 -8.79
CA ARG A 3 -7.86 -27.10 -8.35
C ARG A 3 -6.85 -27.83 -7.47
N LEU A 4 -5.54 -27.62 -7.70
CA LEU A 4 -4.47 -28.24 -6.92
C LEU A 4 -4.41 -27.69 -5.49
N LEU A 5 -4.75 -26.42 -5.30
CA LEU A 5 -4.72 -25.76 -3.99
C LEU A 5 -6.05 -25.86 -3.22
N SER A 6 -7.08 -26.49 -3.78
CA SER A 6 -8.37 -26.73 -3.10
C SER A 6 -8.22 -27.37 -1.70
N PRO A 7 -7.38 -28.40 -1.50
CA PRO A 7 -7.16 -28.98 -0.17
C PRO A 7 -6.55 -27.97 0.81
N VAL A 8 -5.63 -27.13 0.34
CA VAL A 8 -4.98 -26.09 1.14
C VAL A 8 -5.99 -25.00 1.53
N ARG A 9 -6.79 -24.51 0.58
CA ARG A 9 -7.87 -23.53 0.83
C ARG A 9 -8.84 -24.02 1.90
N ARG A 10 -9.25 -25.29 1.82
CA ARG A 10 -10.11 -25.93 2.83
C ARG A 10 -9.45 -26.00 4.20
N LYS A 11 -8.18 -26.41 4.27
CA LYS A 11 -7.42 -26.49 5.52
C LYS A 11 -7.27 -25.11 6.17
N VAL A 12 -6.92 -24.07 5.40
CA VAL A 12 -6.82 -22.70 5.90
C VAL A 12 -8.16 -22.22 6.46
N ASN A 13 -9.27 -22.39 5.72
CA ASN A 13 -10.59 -22.00 6.20
C ASN A 13 -10.99 -22.73 7.49
N ALA A 14 -10.70 -24.03 7.60
CA ALA A 14 -10.99 -24.80 8.79
C ALA A 14 -10.17 -24.31 10.00
N LEU A 15 -8.90 -23.94 9.81
CA LEU A 15 -8.05 -23.38 10.86
C LEU A 15 -8.56 -22.00 11.31
N LEU A 16 -8.93 -21.12 10.37
CA LEU A 16 -9.50 -19.81 10.69
C LEU A 16 -10.78 -19.94 11.50
N LEU A 17 -11.67 -20.88 11.14
CA LEU A 17 -12.90 -21.13 11.90
C LEU A 17 -12.62 -21.71 13.29
N ARG A 18 -11.60 -22.55 13.46
CA ARG A 18 -11.20 -23.09 14.76
C ARG A 18 -10.60 -22.04 15.69
N GLY A 19 -10.03 -20.98 15.15
CA GLY A 19 -9.51 -19.85 15.94
C GLY A 19 -10.62 -19.01 16.59
N HIS A 20 -11.90 -19.25 16.26
CA HIS A 20 -12.98 -18.50 16.87
C HIS A 20 -13.11 -18.75 18.37
N GLY A 21 -13.32 -17.68 19.14
CA GLY A 21 -13.41 -17.74 20.60
C GLY A 21 -12.08 -18.00 21.32
N THR A 22 -10.95 -17.93 20.61
CA THR A 22 -9.60 -17.99 21.19
C THR A 22 -8.98 -16.59 21.28
N GLU A 23 -7.77 -16.49 21.83
CA GLU A 23 -6.97 -15.26 21.88
C GLU A 23 -6.69 -14.63 20.50
N VAL A 24 -6.81 -15.40 19.41
CA VAL A 24 -6.63 -14.93 18.03
C VAL A 24 -7.94 -14.72 17.26
N ASP A 25 -9.10 -14.76 17.92
CA ASP A 25 -10.43 -14.68 17.29
C ASP A 25 -10.56 -13.47 16.35
N GLY A 26 -10.11 -12.29 16.77
CA GLY A 26 -10.18 -11.07 15.95
C GLY A 26 -9.43 -11.22 14.62
N MET A 27 -8.19 -11.72 14.67
CA MET A 27 -7.39 -11.98 13.47
C MET A 27 -8.06 -13.04 12.57
N CYS A 28 -8.57 -14.11 13.17
CA CYS A 28 -9.23 -15.19 12.44
C CYS A 28 -10.53 -14.73 11.77
N ARG A 29 -11.34 -13.90 12.44
CA ARG A 29 -12.55 -13.27 11.87
C ARG A 29 -12.22 -12.43 10.65
N GLU A 30 -11.21 -11.57 10.77
CA GLU A 30 -10.82 -10.67 9.69
C GLU A 30 -10.30 -11.45 8.48
N LEU A 31 -9.37 -12.38 8.69
CA LEU A 31 -8.84 -13.23 7.64
C LEU A 31 -9.93 -14.10 7.00
N PHE A 32 -10.91 -14.57 7.77
CA PHE A 32 -12.02 -15.34 7.22
C PHE A 32 -12.95 -14.47 6.37
N ALA A 33 -13.27 -13.25 6.81
CA ALA A 33 -14.09 -12.30 6.04
C ALA A 33 -13.43 -11.99 4.68
N HIS A 34 -12.10 -11.80 4.68
CA HIS A 34 -11.32 -11.45 3.50
C HIS A 34 -10.60 -12.64 2.82
N ARG A 35 -10.96 -13.88 3.17
CA ARG A 35 -10.26 -15.12 2.75
C ARG A 35 -10.08 -15.30 1.24
N LYS A 36 -10.86 -14.61 0.41
CA LYS A 36 -10.70 -14.62 -1.05
C LYS A 36 -9.38 -13.95 -1.46
N TRP A 37 -8.99 -12.86 -0.79
CA TRP A 37 -7.79 -12.07 -1.10
C TRP A 37 -6.48 -12.82 -0.87
N LEU A 38 -6.49 -13.82 0.03
CA LEU A 38 -5.34 -14.70 0.28
C LEU A 38 -4.90 -15.49 -0.96
N TRP A 39 -5.70 -15.48 -2.02
CA TRP A 39 -5.49 -16.29 -3.21
C TRP A 39 -5.43 -15.49 -4.52
N THR A 40 -5.46 -14.15 -4.46
CA THR A 40 -5.53 -13.27 -5.64
C THR A 40 -4.37 -13.53 -6.62
N PHE A 41 -3.17 -13.85 -6.13
CA PHE A 41 -2.01 -14.22 -6.95
C PHE A 41 -2.20 -15.44 -7.87
N LEU A 42 -3.24 -16.25 -7.62
CA LEU A 42 -3.58 -17.38 -8.48
C LEU A 42 -4.50 -17.01 -9.64
N ASP A 43 -5.14 -15.85 -9.53
CA ASP A 43 -6.21 -15.39 -10.42
C ASP A 43 -5.73 -14.19 -11.26
N GLU A 44 -4.84 -13.36 -10.71
CA GLU A 44 -4.28 -12.17 -11.34
C GLU A 44 -2.78 -12.34 -11.67
N GLU A 45 -2.43 -12.19 -12.94
CA GLU A 45 -1.04 -12.25 -13.39
C GLU A 45 -0.25 -11.02 -12.91
N GLY A 46 0.99 -11.25 -12.45
CA GLY A 46 1.85 -10.19 -11.92
C GLY A 46 1.65 -9.85 -10.44
N VAL A 47 0.65 -10.45 -9.76
CA VAL A 47 0.51 -10.34 -8.30
C VAL A 47 1.39 -11.39 -7.62
N GLU A 48 2.35 -10.93 -6.81
CA GLU A 48 3.20 -11.82 -6.01
C GLU A 48 2.41 -12.53 -4.89
N PRO A 49 2.77 -13.76 -4.50
CA PRO A 49 2.13 -14.47 -3.38
C PRO A 49 2.49 -13.88 -2.00
N THR A 50 3.08 -12.69 -1.95
CA THR A 50 3.55 -12.02 -0.74
C THR A 50 3.09 -10.58 -0.70
N ASN A 51 2.89 -10.05 0.50
CA ASN A 51 2.49 -8.65 0.70
C ASN A 51 3.69 -7.67 0.71
N ASN A 52 4.89 -8.12 0.33
CA ASN A 52 6.13 -7.37 0.48
C ASN A 52 6.10 -6.00 -0.22
N GLU A 53 5.49 -5.93 -1.40
CA GLU A 53 5.40 -4.69 -2.15
C GLU A 53 4.51 -3.66 -1.45
N ALA A 54 3.31 -4.06 -1.00
CA ALA A 54 2.42 -3.18 -0.28
C ALA A 54 2.99 -2.79 1.11
N GLU A 55 3.65 -3.71 1.81
CA GLU A 55 4.34 -3.37 3.05
C GLU A 55 5.45 -2.34 2.83
N ARG A 56 6.25 -2.50 1.76
CA ARG A 56 7.30 -1.55 1.40
C ARG A 56 6.75 -0.18 1.00
N SER A 57 5.61 -0.13 0.31
CA SER A 57 4.97 1.13 -0.06
C SER A 57 4.43 1.87 1.18
N LEU A 58 3.80 1.16 2.10
CA LEU A 58 3.24 1.73 3.34
C LEU A 58 4.29 2.07 4.40
N ARG A 59 5.45 1.39 4.40
CA ARG A 59 6.48 1.52 5.45
C ARG A 59 6.92 2.96 5.69
N HIS A 60 7.10 3.75 4.62
CA HIS A 60 7.55 5.13 4.74
C HIS A 60 6.51 6.00 5.47
N ALA A 61 5.24 5.86 5.10
CA ALA A 61 4.13 6.56 5.75
C ALA A 61 3.98 6.18 7.22
N VAL A 62 4.12 4.89 7.54
CA VAL A 62 4.03 4.37 8.92
C VAL A 62 5.19 4.87 9.78
N ILE A 63 6.43 4.83 9.28
CA ILE A 63 7.60 5.35 9.99
C ILE A 63 7.45 6.84 10.25
N TRP A 64 7.09 7.61 9.21
CA TRP A 64 6.85 9.05 9.35
C TRP A 64 5.79 9.35 10.40
N ARG A 65 4.63 8.67 10.35
CA ARG A 65 3.54 8.89 11.31
C ARG A 65 3.99 8.58 12.74
N LYS A 66 4.79 7.54 12.93
CA LYS A 66 5.31 7.16 14.25
C LYS A 66 6.30 8.19 14.81
N LEU A 67 7.17 8.74 13.96
CA LEU A 67 8.19 9.71 14.37
C LEU A 67 7.63 11.13 14.55
N SER A 68 6.66 11.50 13.72
CA SER A 68 6.08 12.85 13.68
C SER A 68 4.73 12.98 14.40
N PHE A 69 4.23 11.89 15.01
CA PHE A 69 2.92 11.82 15.68
C PHE A 69 1.71 12.15 14.80
N GLY A 70 1.86 12.06 13.48
CA GLY A 70 0.83 12.38 12.51
C GLY A 70 0.58 13.88 12.35
N THR A 71 -0.61 14.24 11.86
CA THR A 71 -1.04 15.62 11.61
C THR A 71 -2.20 15.98 12.53
N GLN A 72 -2.29 17.25 12.92
CA GLN A 72 -3.38 17.79 13.77
C GLN A 72 -4.30 18.75 13.02
N SER A 73 -4.10 18.92 11.70
CA SER A 73 -4.90 19.80 10.86
C SER A 73 -5.16 19.16 9.50
N ILE A 74 -6.26 19.57 8.87
CA ILE A 74 -6.62 19.13 7.51
C ILE A 74 -5.54 19.54 6.51
N SER A 75 -5.02 20.77 6.61
CA SER A 75 -3.94 21.26 5.75
C SER A 75 -2.66 20.44 5.91
N GLY A 76 -2.29 20.08 7.13
CA GLY A 76 -1.16 19.19 7.41
C GLY A 76 -1.37 17.81 6.78
N SER A 77 -2.56 17.22 6.94
CA SER A 77 -2.88 15.91 6.34
C SER A 77 -2.74 15.94 4.82
N ARG A 78 -3.26 16.99 4.17
CA ARG A 78 -3.15 17.15 2.71
C ARG A 78 -1.69 17.32 2.25
N PHE A 79 -0.90 18.08 3.01
CA PHE A 79 0.53 18.24 2.72
C PHE A 79 1.25 16.88 2.76
N VAL A 80 1.05 16.11 3.83
CA VAL A 80 1.69 14.80 4.02
C VAL A 80 1.23 13.79 2.96
N GLU A 81 -0.07 13.74 2.68
CA GLU A 81 -0.65 12.91 1.62
C GLU A 81 0.01 13.20 0.26
N THR A 82 0.14 14.48 -0.09
CA THR A 82 0.78 14.91 -1.34
C THR A 82 2.25 14.51 -1.37
N LEU A 83 2.99 14.79 -0.30
CA LEU A 83 4.42 14.50 -0.22
C LEU A 83 4.72 13.00 -0.30
N LEU A 84 3.96 12.17 0.44
CA LEU A 84 4.10 10.72 0.39
C LEU A 84 3.74 10.17 -1.00
N SER A 85 2.75 10.74 -1.67
CA SER A 85 2.39 10.36 -3.04
C SER A 85 3.52 10.68 -4.01
N VAL A 86 4.12 11.87 -3.91
CA VAL A 86 5.27 12.27 -4.74
C VAL A 86 6.47 11.35 -4.51
N ILE A 87 6.84 11.11 -3.25
CA ILE A 87 7.96 10.22 -2.90
C ILE A 87 7.73 8.80 -3.41
N THR A 88 6.52 8.27 -3.21
CA THR A 88 6.16 6.91 -3.64
C THR A 88 6.27 6.79 -5.16
N THR A 89 5.73 7.77 -5.89
CA THR A 89 5.74 7.77 -7.35
C THR A 89 7.16 7.93 -7.90
N CYS A 90 7.97 8.84 -7.34
CA CYS A 90 9.38 9.00 -7.73
C CYS A 90 10.14 7.68 -7.54
N ARG A 91 9.93 7.00 -6.40
CA ARG A 91 10.58 5.72 -6.12
C ARG A 91 10.16 4.63 -7.09
N GLN A 92 8.87 4.54 -7.43
CA GLN A 92 8.36 3.59 -8.44
C GLN A 92 8.96 3.86 -9.82
N GLN A 93 9.17 5.14 -10.18
CA GLN A 93 9.80 5.55 -11.42
C GLN A 93 11.34 5.52 -11.39
N GLN A 94 11.97 5.05 -10.29
CA GLN A 94 13.42 5.10 -10.07
C GLN A 94 14.03 6.52 -10.20
N ARG A 95 13.27 7.54 -9.80
CA ARG A 95 13.69 8.95 -9.77
C ARG A 95 14.01 9.39 -8.35
N ASP A 96 14.99 10.28 -8.21
CA ASP A 96 15.28 10.91 -6.92
C ASP A 96 14.17 11.92 -6.55
N ALA A 97 13.50 11.67 -5.44
CA ALA A 97 12.35 12.47 -5.00
C ALA A 97 12.76 13.89 -4.57
N TRP A 98 13.97 14.05 -4.00
CA TRP A 98 14.48 15.35 -3.59
C TRP A 98 14.71 16.25 -4.81
N THR A 99 15.43 15.75 -5.80
CA THR A 99 15.67 16.45 -7.07
C THR A 99 14.37 16.83 -7.75
N TYR A 100 13.39 15.93 -7.80
CA TYR A 100 12.06 16.24 -8.36
C TYR A 100 11.38 17.39 -7.62
N LEU A 101 11.34 17.35 -6.28
CA LEU A 101 10.72 18.39 -5.46
C LEU A 101 11.41 19.74 -5.63
N THR A 102 12.74 19.76 -5.67
CA THR A 102 13.53 20.98 -5.91
C THR A 102 13.13 21.61 -7.24
N ILE A 103 13.15 20.84 -8.33
CA ILE A 103 12.78 21.34 -9.67
C ILE A 103 11.32 21.80 -9.68
N ALA A 104 10.40 21.05 -9.07
CA ALA A 104 8.98 21.39 -9.03
C ALA A 104 8.71 22.71 -8.28
N ILE A 105 9.43 22.97 -7.19
CA ILE A 105 9.30 24.20 -6.43
C ILE A 105 9.95 25.37 -7.19
N GLU A 106 11.12 25.18 -7.78
CA GLU A 106 11.81 26.22 -8.57
C GLU A 106 10.98 26.65 -9.78
N THR A 107 10.47 25.69 -10.55
CA THR A 107 9.59 25.96 -11.71
C THR A 107 8.31 26.68 -11.30
N HIS A 108 7.72 26.32 -10.16
CA HIS A 108 6.55 27.02 -9.63
C HIS A 108 6.82 28.50 -9.35
N PHE A 109 7.94 28.83 -8.70
CA PHE A 109 8.33 30.22 -8.47
C PHE A 109 8.63 30.98 -9.76
N GLN A 110 9.10 30.28 -10.79
CA GLN A 110 9.32 30.83 -12.14
C GLN A 110 8.04 30.91 -12.99
N HIS A 111 6.87 30.54 -12.43
CA HIS A 111 5.59 30.50 -13.13
C HIS A 111 5.61 29.56 -14.37
N GLN A 112 6.46 28.53 -14.31
CA GLN A 112 6.59 27.48 -15.31
C GLN A 112 5.84 26.22 -14.87
N PRO A 113 5.45 25.34 -15.82
CA PRO A 113 4.82 24.07 -15.46
C PRO A 113 5.81 23.17 -14.68
N PRO A 114 5.34 22.46 -13.63
CA PRO A 114 6.19 21.53 -12.90
C PRO A 114 6.58 20.34 -13.80
N PRO A 115 7.70 19.65 -13.49
CA PRO A 115 8.08 18.44 -14.20
C PRO A 115 6.99 17.38 -14.05
N SER A 116 6.76 16.60 -15.11
CA SER A 116 5.70 15.59 -15.10
C SER A 116 5.97 14.48 -14.08
N LEU A 117 4.88 14.03 -13.46
CA LEU A 117 4.81 12.89 -12.55
C LEU A 117 3.59 12.05 -12.90
N GLU A 118 3.58 11.47 -14.10
CA GLU A 118 2.49 10.60 -14.53
C GLU A 118 2.54 9.24 -13.83
N LEU A 119 1.40 8.81 -13.29
CA LEU A 119 1.25 7.45 -12.77
C LEU A 119 1.04 6.47 -13.93
N PHE A 120 1.81 5.37 -13.95
CA PHE A 120 1.27 4.13 -14.50
C PHE A 120 0.07 3.73 -13.63
N SER A 121 -1.14 4.01 -14.13
CA SER A 121 -2.46 3.53 -13.69
C SER A 121 -2.65 3.24 -12.19
N LYS A 122 -3.40 4.14 -11.52
CA LYS A 122 -4.33 3.89 -10.40
C LYS A 122 -4.10 2.59 -9.59
N VAL A 123 -3.28 2.64 -8.54
CA VAL A 123 -3.52 1.79 -7.36
C VAL A 123 -4.29 2.65 -6.37
N VAL A 124 -5.61 2.63 -6.54
CA VAL A 124 -6.57 3.18 -5.58
C VAL A 124 -6.61 2.21 -4.41
N PHE A 125 -6.16 2.66 -3.23
CA PHE A 125 -6.64 2.07 -1.98
C PHE A 125 -8.12 2.45 -1.85
N SER A 126 -9.02 1.52 -2.18
CA SER A 126 -10.44 1.54 -1.77
C SER A 126 -10.75 0.29 -0.97
#